data_AF-A0A7C7ZCP1-F1
#
_entry.id   AF-A0A7C7ZCP1-F1
#
_cell.length_a   1.000
_cell.length_b   1.000
_cell.length_c   1.000
_cell.angle_alpha   90.00
_cell.angle_beta   90.00
_cell.angle_gamma   90.00
#
_symmetry.space_group_name_H-M   'P 1'
#
loop_
_entity.id
_entity.type
_entity.pdbx_description
1 polymer ?
#
loop_
_entity_poly.entity_id
_entity_poly.type
_entity_poly.pdbx_seq_one_letter_code
_entity_poly.pdbx_strand_id
1 'polypeptide(L)' 'MRAAMAAAVVGDDVLGDDPTVIELQNRIAEMLGKEAALFVPSGTMSNAVAIKSQTKPGDEIVTHCKSHIYMYEAGG' A
#
# COMPACT_ATOMS: atom_id res chain seq x y z
N MET A 1 -15.44 -4.30 14.13
CA MET A 1 -14.91 -3.36 13.11
C MET A 1 -15.43 -1.94 13.31
N ARG A 2 -16.74 -1.67 13.13
CA ARG A 2 -17.29 -0.30 13.23
C ARG A 2 -16.98 0.42 14.56
N ALA A 3 -17.10 -0.26 15.69
CA ALA A 3 -16.74 0.32 17.00
C ALA A 3 -15.24 0.64 17.13
N ALA A 4 -14.36 -0.21 16.58
CA ALA A 4 -12.92 0.04 16.57
C ALA A 4 -12.55 1.22 15.67
N MET A 5 -13.17 1.33 14.49
CA MET A 5 -13.00 2.50 13.61
C MET A 5 -13.46 3.79 14.28
N ALA A 6 -14.61 3.76 14.97
CA ALA A 6 -15.15 4.92 15.66
C ALA A 6 -14.33 5.36 16.89
N ALA A 7 -13.54 4.45 17.47
CA ALA A 7 -12.71 4.72 18.65
C ALA A 7 -11.22 4.93 18.31
N ALA A 8 -10.83 4.85 17.03
CA ALA A 8 -9.46 5.01 16.60
C ALA A 8 -8.96 6.45 16.85
N VAL A 9 -7.71 6.57 17.30
CA VAL A 9 -7.05 7.87 17.44
C VAL A 9 -6.47 8.24 16.08
N VAL A 10 -6.88 9.38 15.52
CA VAL A 10 -6.51 9.82 14.17
C VAL A 10 -5.64 11.08 14.21
N GLY A 11 -4.91 11.31 13.12
CA GLY A 11 -4.06 12.48 12.89
C GLY A 11 -4.03 12.86 11.41
N ASP A 12 -2.97 13.57 11.01
CA ASP A 12 -2.63 13.90 9.63
C ASP A 12 -1.52 12.96 9.11
N ASP A 13 -1.93 11.95 8.35
CA ASP A 13 -1.02 10.95 7.79
C ASP A 13 0.05 11.56 6.84
N VAL A 14 -0.22 12.72 6.21
CA VAL A 14 0.77 13.39 5.36
C VAL A 14 1.92 13.96 6.20
N LEU A 15 1.62 14.42 7.41
CA LEU A 15 2.62 14.91 8.38
C LEU A 15 3.24 13.76 9.20
N GLY A 16 2.68 12.55 9.10
CA GLY A 16 3.15 11.37 9.81
C GLY A 16 2.79 11.36 11.29
N ASP A 17 1.67 12.00 11.67
CA ASP A 17 1.20 12.06 13.07
C ASP A 17 -0.12 11.29 13.31
N ASP A 18 -0.59 10.49 12.34
CA ASP A 18 -1.73 9.56 12.55
C ASP A 18 -1.27 8.28 13.28
N PRO A 19 -1.63 8.09 14.57
CA PRO A 19 -1.13 6.97 15.35
C PRO A 19 -1.69 5.62 14.90
N THR A 20 -2.93 5.60 14.40
CA THR A 20 -3.58 4.36 13.96
C THR A 20 -2.96 3.85 12.67
N VAL A 21 -2.63 4.74 11.73
CA VAL A 21 -1.93 4.35 10.49
C VAL A 21 -0.53 3.85 10.80
N ILE A 22 0.22 4.53 11.68
CA ILE A 22 1.57 4.12 12.10
C ILE A 22 1.53 2.72 12.73
N GLU A 23 0.61 2.47 13.66
CA GLU A 23 0.46 1.16 14.30
C GLU A 23 0.17 0.06 13.26
N LEU A 24 -0.75 0.31 12.34
CA LEU A 24 -1.08 -0.62 11.26
C LEU A 24 0.15 -0.95 10.41
N GLN A 25 0.88 0.06 9.96
CA GLN A 25 2.06 -0.12 9.11
C GLN A 25 3.17 -0.90 9.84
N ASN A 26 3.46 -0.55 11.09
CA ASN A 26 4.46 -1.24 11.90
C ASN A 26 4.09 -2.72 12.10
N ARG A 27 2.83 -2.98 12.45
CA ARG A 27 2.35 -4.35 12.65
C ARG A 27 2.45 -5.20 11.39
N ILE A 28 2.12 -4.64 10.22
CA ILE A 28 2.23 -5.36 8.93
C ILE A 28 3.69 -5.56 8.52
N ALA A 29 4.54 -4.57 8.74
CA ALA A 29 5.98 -4.69 8.47
C ALA A 29 6.60 -5.81 9.31
N GLU A 30 6.31 -5.86 10.62
CA GLU A 30 6.75 -6.92 11.54
C GLU A 30 6.22 -8.30 11.11
N MET A 31 4.92 -8.39 10.82
CA MET A 31 4.26 -9.64 10.43
C MET A 31 4.86 -10.26 9.15
N LEU A 32 5.29 -9.43 8.21
CA LEU A 32 5.87 -9.85 6.93
C LEU A 32 7.39 -9.89 6.92
N GLY A 33 8.05 -9.54 8.04
CA GLY A 33 9.50 -9.46 8.14
C GLY A 33 10.11 -8.43 7.18
N LYS A 34 9.48 -7.27 7.04
CA LYS A 34 9.93 -6.15 6.20
C LYS A 34 10.31 -4.94 7.04
N GLU A 35 11.17 -4.09 6.50
CA GLU A 35 11.63 -2.87 7.18
C GLU A 35 10.50 -1.84 7.37
N ALA A 36 9.55 -1.79 6.44
CA ALA A 36 8.43 -0.85 6.47
C ALA A 36 7.21 -1.39 5.70
N ALA A 37 6.05 -0.76 5.93
CA ALA A 37 4.83 -0.93 5.15
C ALA A 37 4.16 0.44 4.93
N LEU A 38 3.30 0.53 3.91
CA LEU A 38 2.58 1.76 3.55
C LEU A 38 1.08 1.47 3.40
N PHE A 39 0.25 2.23 4.09
CA PHE A 39 -1.20 2.18 3.92
C PHE A 39 -1.60 2.98 2.67
N VAL A 40 -2.44 2.38 1.82
CA VAL A 40 -2.98 3.02 0.62
C VAL A 40 -4.47 2.72 0.47
N PRO A 41 -5.25 3.58 -0.21
CA PRO A 41 -6.71 3.45 -0.29
C PRO A 41 -7.21 2.20 -1.04
N SER A 42 -6.40 1.57 -1.89
CA SER A 42 -6.82 0.43 -2.71
C SER A 42 -5.67 -0.50 -3.08
N GLY A 43 -6.02 -1.74 -3.44
CA GLY A 43 -5.06 -2.71 -4.00
C GLY A 43 -4.41 -2.23 -5.29
N THR A 44 -5.18 -1.55 -6.16
CA THR A 44 -4.66 -0.96 -7.40
C THR A 44 -3.62 0.12 -7.14
N MET A 45 -3.85 1.01 -6.17
CA MET A 45 -2.82 1.98 -5.78
C MET A 45 -1.60 1.29 -5.19
N SER A 46 -1.78 0.22 -4.41
CA SER A 46 -0.67 -0.57 -3.85
C SER A 46 0.24 -1.14 -4.95
N ASN A 47 -0.34 -1.78 -5.97
CA ASN A 47 0.42 -2.30 -7.11
C ASN A 47 1.07 -1.18 -7.94
N ALA A 48 0.34 -0.10 -8.22
CA ALA A 48 0.86 1.02 -8.99
C ALA A 48 2.05 1.70 -8.31
N VAL A 49 1.98 1.93 -7.00
CA VAL A 49 3.10 2.44 -6.20
C VAL A 49 4.26 1.44 -6.22
N ALA A 50 4.00 0.15 -5.98
CA ALA A 50 5.04 -0.87 -5.97
C ALA A 50 5.81 -0.95 -7.30
N ILE A 51 5.12 -0.94 -8.44
CA ILE A 51 5.74 -0.94 -9.77
C ILE A 51 6.57 0.34 -9.95
N LYS A 52 5.97 1.51 -9.71
CA LYS A 52 6.64 2.79 -9.90
C LYS A 52 7.86 3.01 -8.99
N SER A 53 7.87 2.39 -7.80
CA SER A 53 9.03 2.39 -6.90
C SER A 53 10.15 1.46 -7.36
N GLN A 54 9.85 0.45 -8.19
CA GLN A 54 10.82 -0.55 -8.67
C GLN A 54 11.29 -0.31 -10.11
N THR A 55 10.59 0.54 -10.88
CA THR A 55 10.86 0.74 -12.31
C THR A 55 11.01 2.20 -12.71
N LYS A 56 11.62 2.44 -13.86
CA LYS A 56 11.70 3.73 -14.55
C LYS A 56 10.97 3.68 -15.90
N PRO A 57 10.64 4.84 -16.51
CA PRO A 57 10.08 4.85 -17.86
C PRO A 57 11.00 4.12 -18.85
N GLY A 58 10.45 3.12 -19.55
CA GLY A 58 11.19 2.26 -20.48
C GLY A 58 11.58 0.90 -19.91
N ASP A 59 11.51 0.71 -18.59
CA ASP A 59 11.67 -0.61 -17.99
C ASP A 59 10.44 -1.49 -18.24
N GLU A 60 10.64 -2.81 -18.20
CA GLU A 60 9.59 -3.81 -18.38
C GLU A 60 9.37 -4.63 -17.11
N ILE A 61 8.14 -5.06 -16.87
CA ILE A 61 7.80 -6.01 -15.81
C ILE A 61 7.24 -7.30 -16.40
N VAL A 62 7.68 -8.44 -15.88
CA VAL A 62 7.12 -9.74 -16.23
C VAL A 62 6.04 -10.09 -15.22
N THR A 63 4.83 -10.33 -15.70
CA THR A 63 3.69 -10.72 -14.86
C THR A 63 2.99 -11.95 -15.45
N HIS A 64 2.20 -12.63 -14.62
CA HIS A 64 1.31 -13.67 -15.14
C HIS A 64 0.23 -13.03 -16.04
N CYS A 65 -0.10 -13.67 -17.16
CA CYS A 65 -1.04 -13.15 -18.17
C CYS A 65 -2.47 -12.91 -17.65
N LYS A 66 -2.81 -13.49 -16.50
CA LYS A 66 -4.10 -13.29 -15.80
C LYS A 66 -3.97 -12.51 -14.49
N SER A 67 -2.82 -11.87 -14.23
CA SER A 67 -2.65 -11.06 -13.02
C SER A 67 -3.56 -9.83 -13.05
N HIS A 68 -3.98 -9.37 -11.88
CA HIS A 68 -4.84 -8.18 -11.77
C HIS A 68 -4.12 -6.94 -12.36
N ILE A 69 -2.82 -6.83 -12.08
CA ILE A 69 -1.92 -5.80 -12.63
C ILE A 69 -2.07 -5.72 -14.16
N TYR A 70 -1.93 -6.85 -14.85
CA TYR A 70 -1.95 -6.89 -16.32
C TYR A 70 -3.36 -6.70 -16.90
N MET A 71 -4.37 -7.35 -16.32
CA MET A 71 -5.72 -7.38 -16.90
C MET A 71 -6.54 -6.12 -16.63
N TYR A 72 -6.33 -5.46 -15.48
CA TYR A 72 -7.24 -4.44 -14.97
C TYR A 72 -6.57 -3.14 -14.52
N GLU A 73 -5.24 -3.11 -14.37
CA GLU A 73 -4.52 -1.94 -13.84
C GLU A 73 -3.52 -1.36 -14.85
N ALA A 74 -3.31 -2.03 -15.98
CA ALA A 74 -2.45 -1.60 -17.08
C ALA A 74 -3.09 -0.43 -17.86
N GLY A 75 -3.07 0.75 -17.26
CA GLY A 75 -3.63 1.98 -17.85
C GLY A 75 -3.50 3.21 -16.97
N GLY A 76 -3.33 3.02 -15.65
CA GLY A 76 -3.46 4.10 -14.67
C GLY A 76 -4.93 4.35 -14.32
#